data_AF-A1JMT1-F1
#
_entry.id   AF-A1JMT1-F1
#
_cell.length_a   1.000
_cell.length_b   1.000
_cell.length_c   1.000
_cell.angle_alpha   90.00
_cell.angle_beta   90.00
_cell.angle_gamma   90.00
#
_symmetry.space_group_name_H-M   'P 1'
#
loop_
_entity.id
_entity.type
_entity.pdbx_description
1 polymer ?
#
loop_
_entity_poly.entity_id
_entity_poly.type
_entity_poly.pdbx_seq_one_letter_code
_entity_poly.pdbx_strand_id
1 'polypeptide(L)'
;MKYQQLENLESGWKWAYLVKKHREGEAITRHIENSAAQDAVEQLMKLESEPVKVLEWIDTHMNMQLATRMKQTIRARRKRHFNAEHQHTRKKSIDLEFLVWQRLAALARRRGNTLSETVVQLIEDAERKEKYQNQMSSLKQDLQDILGKDV
;
A
#
# COMPACT_ATOMS: atom_id res chain seq x y z
N MET A 1 -16.68 -7.68 -3.79
CA MET A 1 -15.33 -7.60 -3.17
C MET A 1 -14.30 -7.95 -4.25
N LYS A 2 -13.22 -7.18 -4.48
CA LYS A 2 -12.30 -7.38 -5.64
C LYS A 2 -11.42 -8.65 -5.55
N TYR A 3 -11.07 -9.08 -4.35
CA TYR A 3 -10.17 -10.21 -4.10
C TYR A 3 -10.90 -11.29 -3.31
N GLN A 4 -10.70 -12.56 -3.67
CA GLN A 4 -11.27 -13.71 -2.96
C GLN A 4 -10.70 -13.82 -1.55
N GLN A 5 -11.52 -14.26 -0.59
CA GLN A 5 -11.08 -14.63 0.74
C GLN A 5 -10.57 -16.07 0.74
N LEU A 6 -9.35 -16.26 1.22
CA LEU A 6 -8.72 -17.58 1.34
C LEU A 6 -8.73 -17.97 2.81
N GLU A 7 -9.84 -18.54 3.30
CA GLU A 7 -10.09 -18.73 4.74
C GLU A 7 -8.94 -19.46 5.45
N ASN A 8 -8.48 -20.59 4.91
CA ASN A 8 -7.37 -21.36 5.46
C ASN A 8 -6.07 -20.54 5.56
N LEU A 9 -5.72 -19.82 4.48
CA LEU A 9 -4.50 -19.02 4.42
C LEU A 9 -4.59 -17.78 5.32
N GLU A 10 -5.75 -17.13 5.35
CA GLU A 10 -6.01 -15.96 6.18
C GLU A 10 -6.05 -16.29 7.67
N SER A 11 -6.55 -17.47 8.06
CA SER A 11 -6.47 -17.94 9.44
C SER A 11 -5.03 -18.07 9.91
N GLY A 12 -4.13 -18.62 9.09
CA GLY A 12 -2.69 -18.64 9.39
C GLY A 12 -2.09 -17.24 9.54
N TRP A 13 -2.52 -16.28 8.71
CA TRP A 13 -2.08 -14.89 8.84
C TRP A 13 -2.60 -14.20 10.11
N LYS A 14 -3.83 -14.50 10.53
CA LYS A 14 -4.43 -13.98 11.77
C LYS A 14 -3.68 -14.55 12.99
N TRP A 15 -3.43 -15.85 13.01
CA TRP A 15 -2.66 -16.50 14.07
C TRP A 15 -1.25 -15.90 14.19
N ALA A 16 -0.50 -15.82 13.09
CA ALA A 16 0.84 -15.25 13.08
C ALA A 16 0.86 -13.76 13.52
N TYR A 17 -0.18 -13.00 13.16
CA TYR A 17 -0.33 -11.61 13.61
C TYR A 17 -0.52 -11.55 15.13
N LEU A 18 -1.39 -12.38 15.69
CA LEU A 18 -1.67 -12.41 17.13
C LEU A 18 -0.46 -12.83 17.95
N VAL A 19 0.21 -13.91 17.55
CA VAL A 19 1.45 -14.38 18.20
C VAL A 19 2.51 -13.30 18.19
N LYS A 20 2.69 -12.59 17.04
CA LYS A 20 3.60 -11.45 16.95
C LYS A 20 3.23 -10.34 17.94
N LYS A 21 1.95 -9.96 18.02
CA LYS A 21 1.49 -8.90 18.91
C LYS A 21 1.65 -9.22 20.38
N HIS A 22 1.41 -10.47 20.76
CA HIS A 22 1.69 -10.92 22.10
C HIS A 22 3.20 -10.85 22.43
N ARG A 23 4.08 -11.27 21.51
CA ARG A 23 5.55 -11.17 21.68
C ARG A 23 6.05 -9.72 21.77
N GLU A 24 5.35 -8.76 21.17
CA GLU A 24 5.63 -7.33 21.28
C GLU A 24 5.14 -6.73 22.62
N GLY A 25 4.51 -7.53 23.50
CA GLY A 25 3.96 -7.08 24.79
C GLY A 25 2.58 -6.43 24.70
N GLU A 26 1.88 -6.57 23.56
CA GLU A 26 0.55 -6.01 23.36
C GLU A 26 -0.54 -6.96 23.91
N ALA A 27 -1.54 -6.41 24.60
CA ALA A 27 -2.66 -7.19 25.15
C ALA A 27 -3.58 -7.70 24.03
N ILE A 28 -3.42 -8.98 23.66
CA ILE A 28 -4.21 -9.63 22.60
C ILE A 28 -5.61 -10.04 23.06
N THR A 29 -5.80 -10.21 24.36
CA THR A 29 -7.06 -10.66 24.96
C THR A 29 -7.93 -9.51 25.43
N ARG A 30 -9.26 -9.72 25.50
CA ARG A 30 -10.22 -8.81 26.14
C ARG A 30 -10.32 -8.96 27.66
N HIS A 31 -9.67 -9.99 28.22
CA HIS A 31 -9.68 -10.28 29.65
C HIS A 31 -8.85 -9.25 30.41
N ILE A 32 -9.42 -8.74 31.52
CA ILE A 32 -8.75 -7.82 32.44
C ILE A 32 -7.82 -8.60 33.38
N GLU A 33 -8.22 -9.80 33.77
CA GLU A 33 -7.45 -10.66 34.66
C GLU A 33 -6.28 -11.33 33.93
N ASN A 34 -5.09 -11.24 34.53
CA ASN A 34 -3.87 -11.80 33.96
C ASN A 34 -3.94 -13.32 33.79
N SER A 35 -4.58 -14.04 34.72
CA SER A 35 -4.74 -15.51 34.61
C SER A 35 -5.55 -15.89 33.38
N ALA A 36 -6.74 -15.31 33.22
CA ALA A 36 -7.61 -15.58 32.07
C ALA A 36 -6.97 -15.13 30.75
N ALA A 37 -6.21 -14.02 30.76
CA ALA A 37 -5.45 -13.59 29.60
C ALA A 37 -4.37 -14.61 29.21
N GLN A 38 -3.60 -15.09 30.19
CA GLN A 38 -2.54 -16.06 29.99
C GLN A 38 -3.09 -17.40 29.49
N ASP A 39 -4.17 -17.91 30.09
CA ASP A 39 -4.83 -19.15 29.67
C ASP A 39 -5.29 -19.07 28.20
N ALA A 40 -5.88 -17.95 27.79
CA ALA A 40 -6.29 -17.74 26.41
C ALA A 40 -5.08 -17.68 25.45
N VAL A 41 -3.97 -17.07 25.86
CA VAL A 41 -2.74 -17.06 25.06
C VAL A 41 -2.18 -18.48 24.89
N GLU A 42 -2.16 -19.27 25.96
CA GLU A 42 -1.67 -20.65 25.91
C GLU A 42 -2.53 -21.54 25.00
N GLN A 43 -3.85 -21.32 24.98
CA GLN A 43 -4.73 -21.94 24.01
C GLN A 43 -4.35 -21.55 22.58
N LEU A 44 -4.17 -20.25 22.31
CA LEU A 44 -3.82 -19.76 20.98
C LEU A 44 -2.53 -20.39 20.44
N MET A 45 -1.51 -20.56 21.29
CA MET A 45 -0.22 -21.14 20.87
C MET A 45 -0.34 -22.59 20.36
N LYS A 46 -1.37 -23.33 20.79
CA LYS A 46 -1.62 -24.72 20.36
C LYS A 46 -2.38 -24.82 19.03
N LEU A 47 -3.00 -23.74 18.57
CA LEU A 47 -3.92 -23.71 17.41
C LEU A 47 -3.24 -23.43 16.05
N GLU A 48 -1.91 -23.54 15.94
CA GLU A 48 -1.14 -23.10 14.76
C GLU A 48 -1.68 -23.66 13.43
N SER A 49 -2.08 -24.93 13.40
CA SER A 49 -2.54 -25.65 12.21
C SER A 49 -4.07 -25.79 12.10
N GLU A 50 -4.84 -25.15 12.99
CA GLU A 50 -6.29 -25.37 13.10
C GLU A 50 -7.08 -24.09 12.75
N PRO A 51 -7.36 -23.84 11.45
CA PRO A 51 -7.89 -22.56 10.99
C PRO A 51 -9.28 -22.22 11.56
N VAL A 52 -10.12 -23.23 11.83
CA VAL A 52 -11.46 -23.06 12.39
C VAL A 52 -11.38 -22.61 13.85
N LYS A 53 -10.57 -23.30 14.66
CA LYS A 53 -10.39 -22.97 16.08
C LYS A 53 -9.71 -21.62 16.29
N VAL A 54 -8.85 -21.19 15.37
CA VAL A 54 -8.30 -19.82 15.39
C VAL A 54 -9.40 -18.76 15.26
N LEU A 55 -10.42 -18.99 14.42
CA LEU A 55 -11.54 -18.06 14.28
C LEU A 55 -12.40 -18.05 15.55
N GLU A 56 -12.72 -19.22 16.10
CA GLU A 56 -13.43 -19.33 17.37
C GLU A 56 -12.69 -18.59 18.49
N TRP A 57 -11.36 -18.77 18.57
CA TRP A 57 -10.54 -18.05 19.55
C TRP A 57 -10.63 -16.53 19.39
N ILE A 58 -10.61 -16.04 18.15
CA ILE A 58 -10.74 -14.61 17.83
C ILE A 58 -12.10 -14.09 18.30
N ASP A 59 -13.18 -14.82 18.08
CA ASP A 59 -14.52 -14.36 18.47
C ASP A 59 -14.70 -14.40 20.01
N THR A 60 -14.03 -15.34 20.70
CA THR A 60 -14.18 -15.52 22.16
C THR A 60 -13.20 -14.68 23.01
N HIS A 61 -11.96 -14.48 22.58
CA HIS A 61 -10.91 -13.94 23.47
C HIS A 61 -10.34 -12.59 23.01
N MET A 62 -10.53 -12.20 21.74
CA MET A 62 -9.82 -11.06 21.15
C MET A 62 -10.18 -9.70 21.78
N ASN A 63 -9.16 -8.87 21.99
CA ASN A 63 -9.31 -7.45 22.29
C ASN A 63 -9.98 -6.68 21.12
N MET A 64 -11.08 -5.96 21.39
CA MET A 64 -11.83 -5.20 20.38
C MET A 64 -10.98 -4.19 19.59
N GLN A 65 -10.05 -3.49 20.26
CA GLN A 65 -9.17 -2.53 19.60
C GLN A 65 -8.22 -3.23 18.61
N LEU A 66 -7.68 -4.38 19.04
CA LEU A 66 -6.79 -5.18 18.21
C LEU A 66 -7.52 -5.81 17.03
N ALA A 67 -8.77 -6.24 17.21
CA ALA A 67 -9.60 -6.80 16.15
C ALA A 67 -9.75 -5.85 14.95
N THR A 68 -9.93 -4.55 15.20
CA THR A 68 -10.06 -3.53 14.15
C THR A 68 -8.77 -3.36 13.36
N ARG A 69 -7.63 -3.25 14.05
CA ARG A 69 -6.29 -3.16 13.43
C ARG A 69 -5.93 -4.43 12.66
N MET A 70 -6.31 -5.60 13.20
CA MET A 70 -6.10 -6.89 12.55
C MET A 70 -6.90 -6.98 11.24
N LYS A 71 -8.19 -6.60 11.23
CA LYS A 71 -9.02 -6.60 10.02
C LYS A 71 -8.37 -5.80 8.89
N GLN A 72 -7.87 -4.60 9.18
CA GLN A 72 -7.16 -3.76 8.20
C GLN A 72 -5.85 -4.40 7.73
N THR A 73 -5.09 -4.98 8.66
CA THR A 73 -3.81 -5.67 8.37
C THR A 73 -4.01 -6.87 7.45
N ILE A 74 -5.00 -7.72 7.73
CA ILE A 74 -5.33 -8.89 6.90
C ILE A 74 -5.83 -8.46 5.52
N ARG A 75 -6.65 -7.40 5.44
CA ARG A 75 -7.07 -6.82 4.14
C ARG A 75 -5.87 -6.33 3.32
N ALA A 76 -4.91 -5.65 3.96
CA ALA A 76 -3.69 -5.19 3.28
C ALA A 76 -2.84 -6.38 2.80
N ARG A 77 -2.68 -7.42 3.63
CA ARG A 77 -1.94 -8.64 3.26
C ARG A 77 -2.59 -9.37 2.10
N ARG A 78 -3.92 -9.53 2.10
CA ARG A 78 -4.71 -10.10 1.00
C ARG A 78 -4.47 -9.35 -0.31
N LYS A 79 -4.61 -8.02 -0.29
CA LYS A 79 -4.37 -7.18 -1.47
C LYS A 79 -2.94 -7.35 -2.00
N ARG A 80 -1.93 -7.38 -1.13
CA ARG A 80 -0.52 -7.55 -1.51
C ARG A 80 -0.24 -8.95 -2.07
N HIS A 81 -0.89 -9.98 -1.52
CA HIS A 81 -0.77 -11.36 -1.99
C HIS A 81 -1.22 -11.49 -3.45
N PHE A 82 -2.46 -11.09 -3.77
CA PHE A 82 -2.95 -11.13 -5.15
C PHE A 82 -2.21 -10.17 -6.09
N ASN A 83 -1.86 -8.97 -5.63
CA ASN A 83 -1.11 -8.02 -6.47
C ASN A 83 0.32 -8.47 -6.78
N ALA A 84 0.87 -9.45 -6.05
CA ALA A 84 2.21 -9.99 -6.31
C ALA A 84 2.25 -10.87 -7.56
N GLU A 85 1.10 -11.42 -7.97
CA GLU A 85 0.97 -12.31 -9.15
C GLU A 85 1.29 -11.58 -10.46
N HIS A 86 0.90 -10.31 -10.58
CA HIS A 86 1.08 -9.53 -11.81
C HIS A 86 2.02 -8.34 -11.61
N GLN A 87 3.01 -8.18 -12.50
CA GLN A 87 4.00 -7.10 -12.40
C GLN A 87 3.36 -5.70 -12.38
N HIS A 88 2.33 -5.47 -13.19
CA HIS A 88 1.64 -4.16 -13.27
C HIS A 88 0.81 -3.81 -12.03
N THR A 89 0.47 -4.80 -11.18
CA THR A 89 -0.23 -4.57 -9.90
C THR A 89 0.71 -4.43 -8.71
N ARG A 90 1.97 -4.87 -8.84
CA ARG A 90 3.01 -4.71 -7.82
C ARG A 90 3.31 -3.23 -7.60
N LYS A 91 3.69 -2.89 -6.36
CA LYS A 91 4.07 -1.53 -5.96
C LYS A 91 5.50 -1.54 -5.44
N LYS A 92 6.22 -0.43 -5.66
CA LYS A 92 7.58 -0.21 -5.16
C LYS A 92 7.54 0.88 -4.11
N SER A 93 8.22 0.66 -3.00
CA SER A 93 8.49 1.72 -2.02
C SER A 93 9.70 2.52 -2.50
N ILE A 94 9.60 3.84 -2.44
CA ILE A 94 10.66 4.78 -2.77
C ILE A 94 10.75 5.81 -1.65
N ASP A 95 11.95 6.23 -1.32
CA ASP A 95 12.18 7.36 -0.43
C ASP A 95 12.48 8.61 -1.27
N LEU A 96 11.89 9.74 -0.88
CA LEU A 96 12.06 11.04 -1.51
C LEU A 96 12.57 12.02 -0.47
N GLU A 97 13.38 12.98 -0.89
CA GLU A 97 13.69 14.14 -0.05
C GLU A 97 12.41 14.89 0.33
N PHE A 98 12.38 15.42 1.55
CA PHE A 98 11.19 16.03 2.12
C PHE A 98 10.58 17.13 1.21
N LEU A 99 11.41 18.02 0.67
CA LEU A 99 10.96 19.12 -0.20
C LEU A 99 10.45 18.61 -1.56
N VAL A 100 11.05 17.55 -2.10
CA VAL A 100 10.60 16.91 -3.36
C VAL A 100 9.22 16.28 -3.16
N TRP A 101 9.06 15.51 -2.08
CA TRP A 101 7.78 14.93 -1.69
C TRP A 101 6.72 16.02 -1.47
N GLN A 102 7.03 17.11 -0.77
CA GLN A 102 6.09 18.19 -0.50
C GLN A 102 5.55 18.81 -1.80
N ARG A 103 6.43 19.10 -2.78
CA ARG A 103 6.03 19.64 -4.08
C ARG A 103 5.17 18.65 -4.87
N LEU A 104 5.58 17.38 -4.93
CA LEU A 104 4.82 16.34 -5.63
C LEU A 104 3.44 16.12 -4.99
N ALA A 105 3.37 16.06 -3.66
CA ALA A 105 2.12 15.89 -2.92
C ALA A 105 1.20 17.11 -3.02
N ALA A 106 1.74 18.33 -3.05
CA ALA A 106 0.94 19.53 -3.28
C ALA A 106 0.35 19.54 -4.69
N LEU A 107 1.14 19.18 -5.71
CA LEU A 107 0.69 19.08 -7.09
C LEU A 107 -0.39 18.01 -7.25
N ALA A 108 -0.18 16.82 -6.68
CA ALA A 108 -1.12 15.70 -6.73
C ALA A 108 -2.47 16.07 -6.08
N ARG A 109 -2.44 16.67 -4.89
CA ARG A 109 -3.65 17.17 -4.21
C ARG A 109 -4.36 18.24 -5.03
N ARG A 110 -3.63 19.20 -5.60
CA ARG A 110 -4.19 20.28 -6.42
C ARG A 110 -4.88 19.75 -7.68
N ARG A 111 -4.34 18.68 -8.30
CA ARG A 111 -4.90 18.04 -9.50
C ARG A 111 -5.96 16.96 -9.19
N GLY A 112 -6.18 16.60 -7.92
CA GLY A 112 -7.09 15.51 -7.54
C GLY A 112 -6.58 14.11 -7.92
N ASN A 113 -5.28 13.97 -8.19
CA ASN A 113 -4.66 12.74 -8.69
C ASN A 113 -3.87 12.02 -7.59
N THR A 114 -3.66 10.72 -7.76
CA THR A 114 -2.66 10.00 -6.96
C THR A 114 -1.25 10.49 -7.28
N LEU A 115 -0.30 10.25 -6.36
CA LEU A 115 1.11 10.58 -6.60
C LEU A 115 1.63 9.90 -7.88
N SER A 116 1.25 8.64 -8.12
CA SER A 116 1.66 7.90 -9.31
C SER A 116 1.11 8.49 -10.60
N GLU A 117 -0.18 8.83 -10.65
CA GLU A 117 -0.78 9.50 -11.83
C GLU A 117 -0.16 10.87 -12.07
N THR A 118 0.17 11.60 -11.00
CA THR A 118 0.85 12.90 -11.10
C THR A 118 2.25 12.75 -11.69
N VAL A 119 3.00 11.72 -11.30
CA VAL A 119 4.32 11.43 -11.90
C VAL A 119 4.19 11.11 -13.39
N VAL A 120 3.19 10.31 -13.80
CA VAL A 120 2.94 10.02 -15.22
C VAL A 120 2.68 11.29 -16.01
N GLN A 121 1.77 12.15 -15.53
CA GLN A 121 1.48 13.43 -16.18
C GLN A 121 2.71 14.34 -16.26
N LEU A 122 3.53 14.39 -15.21
CA LEU A 122 4.75 15.20 -15.20
C LEU A 122 5.78 14.72 -16.23
N ILE A 123 5.89 13.40 -16.44
CA ILE A 123 6.77 12.82 -17.46
C ILE A 123 6.25 13.19 -18.85
N GLU A 124 4.96 12.98 -19.12
CA GLU A 124 4.34 13.35 -20.40
C GLU A 124 4.44 14.86 -20.69
N ASP A 125 4.20 15.70 -19.69
CA ASP A 125 4.31 17.16 -19.79
C ASP A 125 5.77 17.58 -20.10
N ALA A 126 6.76 16.89 -19.51
CA ALA A 126 8.18 17.15 -19.76
C ALA A 126 8.62 16.72 -21.16
N GLU A 127 8.23 15.53 -21.62
CA GLU A 127 8.50 15.04 -22.99
C GLU A 127 7.88 15.96 -24.05
N ARG A 128 6.65 16.44 -23.81
CA ARG A 128 5.99 17.43 -24.68
C ARG A 128 6.73 18.75 -24.70
N LYS A 129 7.23 19.22 -23.56
CA LYS A 129 8.01 20.47 -23.49
C LYS A 129 9.25 20.40 -24.38
N GLU A 130 9.99 19.29 -24.36
CA GLU A 130 11.15 19.09 -25.23
C GLU A 130 10.74 19.07 -26.71
N LYS A 131 9.66 18.36 -27.06
CA LYS A 131 9.13 18.33 -28.43
C LYS A 131 8.74 19.73 -28.92
N TYR A 132 8.05 20.53 -28.09
CA TYR A 132 7.66 21.89 -28.43
C TYR A 132 8.86 22.82 -28.60
N GLN A 133 9.91 22.65 -27.79
CA GLN A 133 11.16 23.41 -27.96
C GLN A 133 11.83 23.11 -29.30
N ASN A 134 11.92 21.84 -29.69
CA ASN A 134 12.48 21.43 -30.98
C ASN A 134 11.64 21.96 -32.16
N GLN A 135 10.31 21.86 -32.08
CA GLN A 135 9.40 22.40 -33.09
C GLN A 135 9.53 23.92 -33.22
N MET A 136 9.63 24.64 -32.10
CA MET A 136 9.82 26.09 -32.10
C MET A 136 11.19 26.49 -32.68
N SER A 137 12.25 25.73 -32.36
CA SER A 137 13.58 25.95 -32.94
C SER A 137 13.60 25.70 -34.44
N SER A 138 12.97 24.60 -34.91
CA SER A 138 12.82 24.29 -36.34
C SER A 138 12.06 25.40 -37.06
N LEU A 139 10.89 25.80 -36.53
CA LEU A 139 10.08 26.85 -37.14
C LEU A 139 10.85 28.18 -37.23
N LYS A 140 11.63 28.52 -36.20
CA LYS A 140 12.48 29.73 -36.23
C LYS A 140 13.56 29.63 -37.31
N GLN A 141 14.20 28.47 -37.46
CA GLN A 141 15.19 28.24 -38.52
C GLN A 141 14.56 28.30 -39.91
N ASP A 142 13.42 27.63 -40.11
CA ASP A 142 12.68 27.61 -41.38
C ASP A 142 12.29 29.04 -41.80
N LEU A 143 11.83 29.87 -40.86
CA LEU A 143 11.51 31.28 -41.11
C LEU A 143 12.76 32.12 -41.44
N GLN A 144 13.88 31.89 -40.75
CA GLN A 144 15.15 32.57 -41.04
C GLN A 144 15.68 32.19 -42.44
N ASP A 145 15.56 30.92 -42.82
CA ASP A 145 15.98 30.42 -44.13
C ASP A 145 15.13 30.97 -45.27
N ILE A 146 13.84 31.23 -45.03
CA ILE A 146 12.96 31.89 -46.01
C ILE A 146 13.32 33.38 -46.13
N LEU A 147 13.44 34.10 -45.02
CA LEU A 147 13.74 35.54 -45.02
C LEU A 147 15.15 35.86 -45.52
N GLY A 148 16.12 34.97 -45.30
CA GLY A 148 17.50 35.13 -45.76
C GLY A 148 17.71 34.84 -47.25
N LYS A 149 16.70 34.28 -47.95
CA LYS A 149 16.76 34.01 -49.40
C LYS A 149 16.28 35.19 -50.25
N ASP A 150 15.65 36.20 -49.65
CA ASP A 150 15.17 37.40 -50.34
C ASP A 150 16.15 38.59 -50.26
N VAL A 151 17.42 38.34 -49.89
CA VAL A 151 18.57 39.27 -49.97
C VAL A 151 19.67 38.64 -50.80
#